data_AF-A0A285BNZ4-F1
#
_entry.id   AF-A0A285BNZ4-F1
#
_cell.length_a   1.000
_cell.length_b   1.000
_cell.length_c   1.000
_cell.angle_alpha   90.00
_cell.angle_beta   90.00
_cell.angle_gamma   90.00
#
_symmetry.space_group_name_H-M   'P 1'
#
loop_
_entity.id
_entity.type
_entity.pdbx_description
1 polymer ?
#
loop_
_entity_poly.entity_id
_entity_poly.type
_entity_poly.pdbx_seq_one_letter_code
_entity_poly.pdbx_strand_id
1 'polypeptide(L)' 'MCWLVALPAVDGMQYVYRVYAPEDALLADLFWEAWHCHDESAFPRAWDVFDAAVIRLVA' A
#
# COMPACT_ATOMS: atom_id res chain seq x y z
N MET A 1 5.41 12.05 8.31
CA MET A 1 3.96 11.84 8.45
C MET A 1 3.66 10.35 8.34
N CYS A 2 2.41 9.92 8.54
CA CYS A 2 2.02 8.51 8.38
C CYS A 2 0.98 8.41 7.26
N TRP A 3 1.14 7.44 6.37
CA TRP A 3 0.19 7.12 5.30
C TRP A 3 -0.38 5.72 5.51
N LEU A 4 -1.64 5.54 5.15
CA LEU A 4 -2.25 4.22 5.00
C LEU A 4 -2.33 3.89 3.52
N VAL A 5 -1.79 2.74 3.15
CA VAL A 5 -1.85 2.19 1.79
C VAL A 5 -2.60 0.87 1.86
N ALA A 6 -3.81 0.83 1.31
CA ALA A 6 -4.61 -0.38 1.21
C ALA A 6 -4.41 -1.02 -0.16
N LEU A 7 -3.95 -2.27 -0.15
CA LEU A 7 -3.71 -3.07 -1.34
C LEU A 7 -4.81 -4.14 -1.46
N PRO A 8 -5.63 -4.14 -2.53
CA PRO A 8 -6.55 -5.22 -2.79
C PRO A 8 -5.79 -6.49 -3.18
N ALA A 9 -6.28 -7.64 -2.73
CA ALA A 9 -5.67 -8.94 -2.99
C ALA A 9 -6.58 -9.89 -3.77
N VAL A 10 -5.96 -10.94 -4.31
CA VAL A 10 -6.64 -11.98 -5.12
C VAL A 10 -7.70 -12.77 -4.35
N ASP A 11 -7.64 -12.76 -3.02
CA ASP A 11 -8.62 -13.38 -2.13
C ASP A 11 -9.83 -12.47 -1.82
N GLY A 12 -9.86 -11.27 -2.41
CA GLY A 12 -10.91 -10.27 -2.19
C GLY A 12 -10.74 -9.45 -0.90
N MET A 13 -9.65 -9.65 -0.15
CA MET A 13 -9.33 -8.84 1.02
C MET A 13 -8.56 -7.57 0.64
N GLN A 14 -8.49 -6.63 1.58
CA GLN A 14 -7.60 -5.47 1.51
C GLN A 14 -6.58 -5.51 2.64
N TYR A 15 -5.31 -5.51 2.28
CA TYR A 15 -4.20 -5.46 3.23
C TYR A 15 -3.73 -4.02 3.37
N VAL A 16 -3.75 -3.50 4.61
CA VAL A 16 -3.46 -2.08 4.89
C VAL A 16 -2.11 -1.95 5.57
N TYR A 17 -1.23 -1.17 4.97
CA TYR A 17 0.12 -0.90 5.45
C TYR A 17 0.25 0.55 5.92
N ARG A 18 1.06 0.75 6.96
CA ARG A 18 1.50 2.09 7.36
C ARG A 18 2.84 2.38 6.72
N VAL A 19 2.88 3.44 5.93
CA VAL A 19 4.10 3.95 5.30
C VAL A 19 4.47 5.28 5.94
N TYR A 20 5.71 5.43 6.38
CA TYR A 20 6.19 6.66 7.01
C TYR A 20 6.98 7.49 6.01
N ALA A 21 6.36 8.56 5.53
CA ALA A 21 6.92 9.42 4.50
C ALA A 21 6.54 10.89 4.72
N PRO A 22 7.20 11.83 4.04
CA PRO A 22 6.75 13.23 3.93
C PRO A 22 5.32 13.34 3.37
N GLU A 23 4.69 14.49 3.58
CA GLU A 23 3.35 14.78 3.05
C GLU A 23 3.34 15.00 1.52
N ASP A 24 4.48 15.39 0.96
CA ASP A 24 4.71 15.59 -0.47
C ASP A 24 5.29 14.35 -1.17
N ALA A 25 5.29 13.20 -0.50
CA ALA A 25 5.72 11.94 -1.09
C ALA A 25 4.88 11.59 -2.32
N LEU A 26 5.53 11.08 -3.37
CA LEU A 26 4.83 10.59 -4.55
C LEU A 26 4.00 9.37 -4.16
N LEU A 27 2.72 9.37 -4.54
CA LEU A 27 1.82 8.25 -4.23
C LEU A 27 2.35 6.91 -4.78
N ALA A 28 3.03 6.93 -5.92
CA ALA A 28 3.66 5.76 -6.52
C ALA A 28 4.76 5.16 -5.64
N ASP A 29 5.53 5.98 -4.93
CA ASP A 29 6.57 5.51 -4.02
C ASP A 29 5.95 4.85 -2.78
N LEU A 30 4.86 5.45 -2.25
CA LEU A 30 4.09 4.88 -1.13
C LEU A 30 3.48 3.53 -1.50
N PHE A 31 2.93 3.41 -2.71
CA PHE A 31 2.42 2.15 -3.25
C PHE A 31 3.53 1.11 -3.36
N TRP A 32 4.67 1.46 -3.94
CA TRP A 32 5.79 0.54 -4.10
C TRP A 32 6.31 0.02 -2.76
N GLU A 33 6.47 0.90 -1.76
CA GLU A 33 6.90 0.50 -0.43
C GLU A 33 5.93 -0.51 0.21
N ALA A 34 4.62 -0.22 0.17
CA ALA A 34 3.60 -1.11 0.70
C ALA A 34 3.51 -2.44 -0.06
N TRP A 35 3.55 -2.39 -1.39
CA TRP A 35 3.43 -3.58 -2.23
C TRP A 35 4.64 -4.49 -2.09
N HIS A 36 5.85 -3.94 -2.02
CA HIS A 36 7.06 -4.73 -1.78
C HIS A 36 7.05 -5.37 -0.39
N CYS A 37 6.62 -4.64 0.64
CA CYS A 37 6.42 -5.21 1.97
C CYS A 37 5.39 -6.35 1.97
N HIS A 38 4.32 -6.24 1.17
CA HIS A 38 3.32 -7.30 1.03
C HIS A 38 3.83 -8.53 0.26
N ASP A 39 4.59 -8.32 -0.82
CA ASP A 39 5.12 -9.40 -1.67
C ASP A 39 6.06 -10.35 -0.91
N GLU A 40 6.73 -9.86 0.14
CA GLU A 40 7.55 -10.66 1.05
C GLU A 40 6.75 -11.44 2.12
N SER A 41 5.43 -11.25 2.19
CA SER A 41 4.57 -11.88 3.20
C SER A 41 4.04 -13.25 2.78
N ALA A 42 3.47 -13.99 3.73
CA ALA A 42 2.78 -15.25 3.46
C ALA A 42 1.29 -15.07 3.09
N PHE A 43 0.84 -13.83 2.88
CA PHE A 43 -0.55 -13.55 2.54
C PHE A 43 -0.83 -13.80 1.05
N PRO A 44 -2.10 -14.04 0.66
CA PRO A 44 -2.51 -14.05 -0.73
C PRO A 44 -2.07 -12.78 -1.47
N ARG A 45 -1.56 -12.97 -2.70
CA ARG A 45 -0.96 -11.92 -3.52
C ARG A 45 -1.86 -10.68 -3.65
N ALA A 46 -1.32 -9.52 -3.31
CA ALA A 46 -1.88 -8.21 -3.64
C ALA A 46 -1.75 -7.90 -5.15
N TRP A 47 -2.67 -7.11 -5.66
CA TRP A 47 -2.62 -6.63 -7.04
C TRP A 47 -1.49 -5.59 -7.18
N ASP A 48 -0.67 -5.75 -8.22
CA ASP A 48 0.41 -4.83 -8.61
C ASP A 48 -0.10 -3.64 -9.44
N VAL A 49 -1.36 -3.24 -9.22
CA VAL A 49 -2.04 -2.18 -9.96
C VAL A 49 -2.16 -0.95 -9.07
N PHE A 50 -1.37 0.08 -9.37
CA PHE A 50 -1.33 1.34 -8.62
C PHE A 50 -2.72 1.96 -8.41
N ASP A 51 -3.52 2.06 -9.46
CA ASP A 51 -4.85 2.69 -9.43
C ASP A 51 -5.86 1.92 -8.57
N ALA A 52 -5.57 0.67 -8.22
CA ALA A 52 -6.42 -0.13 -7.33
C ALA A 52 -6.13 0.11 -5.85
N ALA A 53 -4.99 0.74 -5.53
CA ALA A 53 -4.62 1.03 -4.15
C ALA A 53 -5.34 2.27 -3.61
N VAL A 54 -5.77 2.20 -2.34
CA VAL A 54 -6.29 3.37 -1.62
C VAL A 54 -5.18 3.94 -0.76
N ILE A 55 -4.78 5.17 -1.04
CA ILE A 55 -3.66 5.84 -0.36
C ILE A 55 -4.19 7.08 0.37
N ARG A 56 -3.94 7.16 1.68
CA ARG A 56 -4.45 8.25 2.52
C ARG A 56 -3.42 8.71 3.54
N LEU A 57 -3.20 10.02 3.62
CA LEU A 57 -2.45 10.64 4.71
C LEU A 57 -3.23 10.53 6.03
N VAL A 58 -2.55 10.10 7.09
CA VAL A 58 -3.03 10.13 8.46
C VAL A 58 -2.38 11.34 9.14
N ALA A 59 -3.16 12.42 9.26
CA ALA A 59 -2.81 13.62 10.03
C ALA A 59 -3.19 13.45 11.51
#